data_AF-A0A380DWS9-F1
#
_entry.id   AF-A0A380DWS9-F1
#
_cell.length_a   1.000
_cell.length_b   1.000
_cell.length_c   1.000
_cell.angle_alpha   90.00
_cell.angle_beta   90.00
_cell.angle_gamma   90.00
#
_symmetry.space_group_name_H-M   'P 1'
#
loop_
_entity.id
_entity.type
_entity.pdbx_description
1 polymer ?
#
loop_
_entity_poly.entity_id
_entity_poly.type
_entity_poly.pdbx_seq_one_letter_code
_entity_poly.pdbx_strand_id
1 'polypeptide(L)'
;MDMLFTHFGISGPATLRCSQFVYKEQKNQKTQHISMAIDAFPELNHEQLKQHITSLLSDTPDKIIKNSLHGLIEERYLLFMLEQAGIDENTTSHHLSNQQLNDLVNMFKGFEFKVNGHYL
;
A
#
# COMPACT_ATOMS: atom_id res chain seq x y z
N MET A 1 12.43 6.40 4.52
CA MET A 1 12.29 7.78 3.98
C MET A 1 10.83 8.09 3.87
N ASP A 2 10.48 9.37 3.97
CA ASP A 2 9.08 9.79 3.91
C ASP A 2 8.64 10.08 2.46
N MET A 3 7.35 9.92 2.22
CA MET A 3 6.66 10.20 0.96
C MET A 3 5.33 10.86 1.28
N LEU A 4 4.87 11.77 0.42
CA LEU A 4 3.60 12.48 0.55
C LEU A 4 2.76 12.29 -0.71
N PHE A 5 1.47 11.99 -0.56
CA PHE A 5 0.51 12.13 -1.66
C PHE A 5 0.04 13.58 -1.77
N THR A 6 0.05 14.13 -2.98
CA THR A 6 -0.39 15.49 -3.30
C THR A 6 -1.50 15.46 -4.35
N HIS A 7 -2.11 16.62 -4.63
CA HIS A 7 -3.13 16.73 -5.68
C HIS A 7 -2.58 16.43 -7.09
N PHE A 8 -1.27 16.55 -7.30
CA PHE A 8 -0.65 16.43 -8.63
C PHE A 8 0.22 15.19 -8.79
N GLY A 9 0.40 14.39 -7.74
CA GLY A 9 1.31 13.24 -7.74
C GLY A 9 1.73 12.83 -6.34
N ILE A 10 2.90 12.21 -6.23
CA ILE A 10 3.57 11.97 -4.94
C ILE A 10 4.52 13.16 -4.65
N SER A 11 5.30 13.11 -3.58
CA SER A 11 6.34 14.10 -3.24
C SER A 11 7.15 13.60 -2.05
N GLY A 12 8.07 14.42 -1.55
CA GLY A 12 8.90 14.11 -0.38
C GLY A 12 10.24 13.46 -0.73
N PRO A 13 11.08 13.18 0.28
CA PRO A 13 12.45 12.71 0.06
C PRO A 13 12.57 11.40 -0.73
N ALA A 14 11.63 10.46 -0.56
CA ALA A 14 11.61 9.22 -1.33
C ALA A 14 11.39 9.49 -2.82
N THR A 15 10.35 10.26 -3.14
CA THR A 15 9.98 10.64 -4.50
C THR A 15 11.08 11.42 -5.22
N LEU A 16 11.71 12.39 -4.52
CA LEU A 16 12.81 13.17 -5.10
C LEU A 16 13.99 12.29 -5.50
N ARG A 17 14.30 11.24 -4.74
CA ARG A 17 15.35 10.27 -5.11
C ARG A 17 14.97 9.42 -6.32
N CYS A 18 13.70 9.04 -6.44
CA CYS A 18 13.19 8.27 -7.58
C CYS A 18 13.08 9.10 -8.87
N SER A 19 13.07 10.43 -8.78
CA SER A 19 12.75 11.31 -9.90
C SER A 19 13.60 11.15 -11.15
N GLN A 20 14.92 11.12 -10.96
CA GLN A 20 15.87 10.94 -12.05
C GLN A 20 15.73 9.58 -12.73
N PHE A 21 15.28 8.56 -12.00
CA PHE A 21 15.08 7.22 -12.54
C PHE A 21 13.84 7.17 -13.41
N VAL A 22 12.74 7.80 -12.96
CA VAL A 22 11.52 7.93 -13.77
C VAL A 22 11.83 8.59 -15.12
N TYR A 23 12.57 9.70 -15.12
CA TYR A 23 12.94 10.38 -16.37
C TYR A 23 13.79 9.50 -17.30
N LYS A 24 14.74 8.74 -16.75
CA LYS A 24 15.56 7.80 -17.52
C LYS A 24 14.71 6.68 -18.10
N GLU A 25 13.82 6.11 -17.30
CA GLU A 25 12.93 5.03 -17.73
C GLU A 25 11.94 5.49 -18.81
N GLN A 26 11.40 6.70 -18.73
CA GLN A 26 10.55 7.27 -19.78
C GLN A 26 11.26 7.29 -21.14
N LYS A 27 12.54 7.68 -21.16
CA LYS A 27 13.36 7.67 -22.38
C LYS A 27 13.66 6.27 -22.88
N ASN A 28 14.05 5.37 -21.97
CA ASN A 28 14.42 3.99 -22.30
C ASN A 28 13.23 3.22 -22.89
N GLN A 29 12.08 3.32 -22.24
CA GLN A 29 10.85 2.61 -22.58
C GLN A 29 10.04 3.32 -23.67
N LYS A 30 10.43 4.54 -24.06
CA LYS A 30 9.72 5.40 -25.04
C LYS A 30 8.23 5.58 -24.67
N THR A 31 7.95 5.73 -23.38
CA THR A 31 6.61 5.94 -22.83
C THR A 31 6.62 7.08 -21.83
N GLN A 32 5.49 7.78 -21.74
CA GLN A 32 5.30 8.82 -20.73
C GLN A 32 4.97 8.23 -19.35
N HIS A 33 4.35 7.05 -19.29
CA HIS A 33 3.88 6.47 -18.03
C HIS A 33 4.84 5.39 -17.53
N ILE A 34 5.38 5.58 -16.33
CA ILE A 34 6.27 4.63 -15.65
C ILE A 34 5.58 4.03 -14.45
N SER A 35 5.69 2.70 -14.29
CA SER A 35 5.20 2.02 -13.10
C SER A 35 6.14 2.29 -11.92
N MET A 36 5.56 2.63 -10.79
CA MET A 36 6.22 2.75 -9.49
C MET A 36 5.47 1.87 -8.49
N ALA A 37 6.20 1.37 -7.50
CA ALA A 37 5.63 0.58 -6.41
C ALA A 37 6.00 1.18 -5.06
N ILE A 38 5.06 1.12 -4.10
CA ILE A 38 5.30 1.45 -2.69
C ILE A 38 5.31 0.16 -1.88
N ASP A 39 6.41 -0.05 -1.18
CA ASP A 39 6.48 -0.98 -0.06
C ASP A 39 6.28 -0.18 1.23
N ALA A 40 5.10 -0.32 1.84
CA ALA A 40 4.73 0.40 3.05
C ALA A 40 5.37 -0.18 4.32
N PHE A 41 5.87 -1.42 4.26
CA PHE A 41 6.49 -2.12 5.39
C PHE A 41 7.84 -2.72 4.97
N PRO A 42 8.84 -1.91 4.61
CA PRO A 42 10.10 -2.40 4.05
C PRO A 42 10.89 -3.29 5.01
N GLU A 43 10.67 -3.14 6.32
CA GLU A 43 11.34 -3.93 7.37
C GLU A 43 10.75 -5.34 7.55
N LEU A 44 9.57 -5.62 6.97
CA LEU A 44 8.88 -6.90 7.09
C LEU A 44 8.79 -7.57 5.71
N ASN A 45 9.11 -8.86 5.62
CA ASN A 45 8.76 -9.64 4.43
C ASN A 45 7.26 -9.99 4.42
N HIS A 46 6.78 -10.57 3.32
CA HIS A 46 5.35 -10.90 3.14
C HIS A 46 4.79 -11.80 4.26
N GLU A 47 5.54 -12.84 4.65
CA GLU A 47 5.11 -13.76 5.70
C GLU A 47 5.07 -13.08 7.08
N GLN A 48 6.07 -12.26 7.39
CA GLN A 48 6.11 -11.49 8.64
C GLN A 48 4.96 -10.49 8.73
N LEU A 49 4.68 -9.77 7.64
CA LEU A 49 3.56 -8.82 7.59
C LEU A 49 2.22 -9.55 7.72
N LYS A 50 2.06 -10.68 7.03
CA LYS A 50 0.86 -11.52 7.12
C LYS A 50 0.64 -12.02 8.55
N GLN A 51 1.68 -12.52 9.20
CA GLN A 51 1.62 -12.95 10.61
C GLN A 51 1.25 -11.78 11.53
N HIS A 52 1.85 -10.61 11.33
CA HIS A 52 1.55 -9.42 12.11
C HIS A 52 0.08 -9.01 11.99
N ILE A 53 -0.44 -8.91 10.75
CA ILE A 53 -1.85 -8.59 10.48
C ILE A 53 -2.77 -9.65 11.10
N THR A 54 -2.43 -10.94 10.97
CA THR A 54 -3.21 -12.04 11.54
C THR A 54 -3.29 -11.95 13.07
N SER A 55 -2.19 -11.57 13.73
CA SER A 55 -2.16 -11.33 15.18
C SER A 55 -3.13 -10.23 15.57
N LEU A 56 -3.07 -9.06 14.90
CA LEU A 56 -3.95 -7.92 15.19
C LEU A 56 -5.44 -8.28 15.05
N LEU A 57 -5.78 -9.04 14.01
CA LEU A 57 -7.14 -9.53 13.78
C LEU A 57 -7.59 -10.54 14.85
N SER A 58 -6.68 -11.38 15.33
CA SER A 58 -6.97 -12.41 16.34
C SER A 58 -7.08 -11.84 17.75
N ASP A 59 -6.39 -10.72 18.03
CA ASP A 59 -6.49 -10.01 19.32
C ASP A 59 -7.84 -9.28 19.48
N THR A 60 -8.55 -9.03 18.37
CA THR A 60 -9.82 -8.29 18.35
C THR A 60 -10.87 -8.91 17.40
N PRO A 61 -11.26 -10.18 17.61
CA PRO A 61 -12.04 -10.94 16.62
C PRO A 61 -13.45 -10.39 16.38
N ASP A 62 -14.07 -9.78 17.39
CA ASP A 62 -15.41 -9.20 17.31
C ASP A 62 -15.44 -7.80 16.67
N LYS A 63 -14.26 -7.21 16.39
CA LYS A 63 -14.18 -5.90 15.74
C LYS A 63 -14.20 -6.03 14.22
N ILE A 64 -14.69 -4.97 13.59
CA ILE A 64 -14.52 -4.78 12.15
C ILE A 64 -13.04 -4.54 11.81
N ILE A 65 -12.62 -5.00 10.64
CA ILE A 65 -11.21 -5.03 10.22
C ILE A 65 -10.52 -3.67 10.34
N LYS A 66 -11.19 -2.57 9.94
CA LYS A 66 -10.60 -1.23 10.05
C LYS A 66 -10.19 -0.86 11.48
N ASN A 67 -10.96 -1.32 12.47
CA ASN A 67 -10.69 -1.06 13.88
C ASN A 67 -9.63 -2.02 14.45
N SER A 68 -9.59 -3.26 13.97
CA SER A 68 -8.55 -4.23 14.35
C SER A 68 -7.17 -3.82 13.83
N LEU A 69 -7.12 -3.22 12.63
CA LEU A 69 -5.88 -2.76 11.99
C LEU A 69 -5.56 -1.28 12.28
N HIS A 70 -6.29 -0.64 13.21
CA HIS A 70 -6.03 0.74 13.58
C HIS A 70 -4.59 0.91 14.11
N GLY A 71 -3.88 1.93 13.64
CA GLY A 71 -2.49 2.19 14.01
C GLY A 71 -1.44 1.38 13.24
N LEU A 72 -1.85 0.45 12.36
CA LEU A 72 -0.92 -0.27 11.48
C LEU A 72 -0.28 0.66 10.43
N ILE A 73 -1.08 1.57 9.87
CA ILE A 73 -0.70 2.57 8.87
C ILE A 73 -1.69 3.73 8.91
N GLU A 74 -1.40 4.81 8.18
CA GLU A 74 -2.32 5.95 8.02
C GLU A 74 -3.72 5.49 7.58
N GLU A 75 -4.74 5.91 8.31
CA GLU A 75 -6.10 5.37 8.20
C GLU A 75 -6.68 5.48 6.78
N ARG A 76 -6.44 6.61 6.11
CA ARG A 76 -6.91 6.80 4.72
C ARG A 76 -6.28 5.82 3.75
N TYR A 77 -5.02 5.46 3.97
CA TYR A 77 -4.32 4.48 3.13
C TYR A 77 -4.78 3.06 3.45
N LEU A 78 -5.03 2.75 4.72
CA LEU A 78 -5.64 1.48 5.13
C LEU A 78 -7.00 1.29 4.44
N LEU A 79 -7.92 2.26 4.55
CA LEU A 79 -9.25 2.16 3.94
C LEU A 79 -9.16 2.00 2.42
N PHE A 80 -8.29 2.77 1.76
CA PHE A 80 -8.02 2.61 0.34
C PHE A 80 -7.54 1.18 0.00
N MET A 81 -6.62 0.61 0.78
CA MET A 81 -6.15 -0.76 0.54
C MET A 81 -7.22 -1.82 0.81
N LEU A 82 -8.08 -1.64 1.81
CA LEU A 82 -9.22 -2.54 2.02
C LEU A 82 -10.16 -2.53 0.82
N GLU A 83 -10.48 -1.35 0.29
CA GLU A 83 -11.29 -1.20 -0.91
C GLU A 83 -10.66 -1.89 -2.13
N GLN A 84 -9.36 -1.67 -2.37
CA GLN A 84 -8.64 -2.34 -3.47
C GLN A 84 -8.58 -3.86 -3.31
N ALA A 85 -8.58 -4.39 -2.07
CA ALA A 85 -8.63 -5.82 -1.78
C ALA A 85 -10.04 -6.41 -1.90
N GLY A 86 -11.07 -5.60 -2.20
CA GLY A 86 -12.46 -6.04 -2.17
C GLY A 86 -12.93 -6.45 -0.76
N ILE A 87 -12.44 -5.76 0.27
CA ILE A 87 -12.83 -5.96 1.67
C ILE A 87 -13.71 -4.79 2.10
N ASP A 88 -14.97 -5.06 2.47
CA ASP A 88 -15.83 -4.04 3.07
C ASP A 88 -15.24 -3.61 4.42
N GLU A 89 -15.16 -2.31 4.68
CA GLU A 89 -14.55 -1.78 5.90
C GLU A 89 -15.27 -2.21 7.21
N ASN A 90 -16.52 -2.69 7.10
CA ASN A 90 -17.34 -3.23 8.19
C ASN A 90 -17.26 -4.77 8.29
N THR A 91 -16.46 -5.42 7.44
CA THR A 91 -16.19 -6.86 7.53
C THR A 91 -15.51 -7.16 8.87
N THR A 92 -15.90 -8.23 9.54
CA THR A 92 -15.20 -8.75 10.74
C THR A 92 -14.15 -9.79 10.34
N SER A 93 -13.17 -10.06 11.21
CA SER A 93 -12.09 -11.01 10.90
C SER A 93 -12.59 -12.41 10.50
N HIS A 94 -13.73 -12.84 11.05
CA HIS A 94 -14.38 -14.11 10.71
C HIS A 94 -14.86 -14.22 9.25
N HIS A 95 -15.11 -13.09 8.59
CA HIS A 95 -15.57 -13.03 7.21
C HIS A 95 -14.45 -12.67 6.22
N LEU A 96 -13.22 -12.50 6.70
CA LEU A 96 -12.05 -12.25 5.86
C LEU A 96 -11.54 -13.57 5.27
N SER A 97 -11.54 -13.69 3.96
CA SER A 97 -10.92 -14.86 3.30
C SER A 97 -9.39 -14.79 3.33
N ASN A 98 -8.75 -15.96 3.30
CA ASN A 98 -7.29 -16.04 3.16
C ASN A 98 -6.78 -15.35 1.89
N GLN A 99 -7.57 -15.36 0.82
CA GLN A 99 -7.22 -14.69 -0.43
C GLN A 99 -7.19 -13.17 -0.25
N GLN A 100 -8.25 -12.59 0.32
CA GLN A 100 -8.29 -11.15 0.64
C GLN A 100 -7.15 -10.73 1.57
N LEU A 101 -6.80 -11.55 2.56
CA LEU A 101 -5.65 -11.28 3.42
C LEU A 101 -4.33 -11.27 2.64
N ASN A 102 -4.12 -12.25 1.75
CA ASN A 102 -2.93 -12.29 0.90
C ASN A 102 -2.87 -11.08 -0.04
N ASP A 103 -4.00 -10.69 -0.63
CA ASP A 103 -4.08 -9.54 -1.54
C ASP A 103 -3.78 -8.23 -0.79
N LEU A 104 -4.32 -8.07 0.42
CA LEU A 104 -4.01 -6.93 1.28
C LEU A 104 -2.51 -6.86 1.61
N VAL A 105 -1.88 -7.99 1.97
CA VAL A 105 -0.44 -8.07 2.23
C VAL A 105 0.37 -7.71 0.98
N ASN A 106 0.01 -8.25 -0.18
CA ASN A 106 0.70 -7.98 -1.44
C ASN A 106 0.65 -6.49 -1.80
N MET A 107 -0.51 -5.85 -1.63
CA MET A 107 -0.65 -4.42 -1.89
C MET A 107 0.14 -3.57 -0.90
N PHE A 108 0.21 -3.94 0.39
CA PHE A 108 1.08 -3.24 1.33
C PHE A 108 2.57 -3.40 1.01
N LYS A 109 2.96 -4.51 0.39
CA LYS A 109 4.36 -4.79 0.00
C LYS A 109 4.74 -4.24 -1.36
N GLY A 110 3.78 -3.88 -2.21
CA GLY A 110 4.04 -3.47 -3.58
C GLY A 110 2.84 -2.82 -4.24
N PHE A 111 2.29 -1.76 -3.64
CA PHE A 111 1.20 -1.02 -4.27
C PHE A 111 1.72 -0.30 -5.52
N GLU A 112 1.28 -0.77 -6.69
CA GLU A 112 1.70 -0.24 -7.98
C GLU A 112 0.79 0.89 -8.49
N PHE A 113 1.42 1.93 -9.03
CA PHE A 113 0.74 3.06 -9.68
C PHE A 113 1.62 3.65 -10.79
N LYS A 114 1.00 4.39 -11.71
CA LYS A 114 1.70 5.01 -12.84
C LYS A 114 1.98 6.48 -12.58
N VAL A 115 3.19 6.92 -12.90
CA VAL A 115 3.61 8.33 -12.90
C VAL A 115 3.97 8.81 -14.29
N ASN A 116 3.80 10.11 -14.57
CA ASN A 116 4.05 10.70 -15.89
C ASN A 116 5.10 11.84 -15.89
N GLY A 117 5.73 12.13 -14.75
CA GLY A 117 6.92 12.98 -14.69
C GLY A 117 6.70 14.50 -14.69
N HIS A 118 5.45 15.00 -14.75
CA HIS A 118 5.18 16.45 -14.71
C HIS A 118 5.23 17.01 -13.27
N TYR A 119 4.78 16.21 -12.31
CA TYR A 119 4.96 16.37 -10.89
C TYR A 119 5.18 14.96 -10.35
N LEU A 120 6.34 14.74 -9.76
CA LEU A 120 6.62 13.48 -9.09
C LEU A 120 6.14 13.58 -7.67
#